data_AF-A0A673GDV7-F1
#
_entry.id   AF-A0A673GDV7-F1
#
_cell.length_a   1.000
_cell.length_b   1.000
_cell.length_c   1.000
_cell.angle_alpha   90.00
_cell.angle_beta   90.00
_cell.angle_gamma   90.00
#
_symmetry.space_group_name_H-M   'P 1'
#
loop_
_entity.id
_entity.type
_entity.pdbx_description
1 polymer ?
#
loop_
_entity_poly.entity_id
_entity_poly.type
_entity_poly.pdbx_seq_one_letter_code
_entity_poly.pdbx_strand_id
1 'polypeptide(L)'
;MGIRYTEERSYKFQLVLDELINLKANVVFVQETHIGPQSYEVLESIQGWRSFFTVHHPRSKGVAILIKNETIFRHICHDEDYSGGYIVLFCRLYGQLFTLVNVYNHRADRRMLDRLRNYLTAINTKGVLVVGGDFNTVLDPTFD
;
A
#
# COMPACT_ATOMS: atom_id res chain seq x y z
N MET A 1 -15.68 -22.45 -8.70
CA MET A 1 -15.94 -21.18 -7.98
C MET A 1 -14.85 -20.10 -8.18
N GLY A 2 -14.00 -20.16 -9.23
CA GLY A 2 -12.86 -19.24 -9.35
C GLY A 2 -13.11 -17.96 -10.17
N ILE A 3 -13.97 -18.02 -11.19
CA ILE A 3 -14.07 -16.94 -12.19
C ILE A 3 -14.92 -15.76 -11.66
N ARG A 4 -16.14 -16.04 -11.16
CA ARG A 4 -17.06 -15.02 -10.63
C ARG A 4 -16.49 -14.20 -9.46
N TYR A 5 -15.72 -14.83 -8.57
CA TYR A 5 -15.12 -14.15 -7.41
C TYR A 5 -14.03 -13.14 -7.83
N THR A 6 -13.31 -13.46 -8.90
CA THR A 6 -12.24 -12.60 -9.43
C THR A 6 -12.81 -11.38 -10.16
N GLU A 7 -13.91 -11.57 -10.91
CA GLU A 7 -14.63 -10.48 -11.59
C GLU A 7 -15.26 -9.48 -10.61
N GLU A 8 -15.93 -9.97 -9.56
CA GLU A 8 -16.57 -9.10 -8.55
C GLU A 8 -15.55 -8.26 -7.77
N ARG A 9 -14.36 -8.83 -7.51
CA ARG A 9 -13.25 -8.11 -6.86
C ARG A 9 -12.68 -7.02 -7.77
N SER A 10 -12.46 -7.32 -9.03
CA SER A 10 -11.97 -6.34 -10.01
C SER A 10 -12.93 -5.16 -10.12
N TYR A 11 -14.24 -5.42 -10.13
CA TYR A 11 -15.28 -4.38 -10.14
C TYR A 11 -15.26 -3.47 -8.90
N LYS A 12 -15.16 -4.04 -7.68
CA LYS A 12 -15.07 -3.25 -6.45
C LYS A 12 -13.81 -2.39 -6.40
N PHE A 13 -12.69 -2.94 -6.84
CA PHE A 13 -11.43 -2.20 -6.91
C PHE A 13 -11.52 -1.06 -7.92
N GLN A 14 -12.18 -1.27 -9.06
CA GLN A 14 -12.41 -0.22 -10.05
C GLN A 14 -13.28 0.92 -9.50
N LEU A 15 -14.34 0.61 -8.74
CA LEU A 15 -15.15 1.64 -8.07
C LEU A 15 -14.33 2.50 -7.09
N VAL A 16 -13.42 1.86 -6.33
CA VAL A 16 -12.50 2.59 -5.43
C VAL A 16 -11.57 3.49 -6.24
N LEU A 17 -11.00 2.99 -7.34
CA LEU A 17 -10.15 3.80 -8.23
C LEU A 17 -10.89 4.99 -8.83
N ASP A 18 -12.12 4.79 -9.29
CA ASP A 18 -12.94 5.85 -9.89
C ASP A 18 -13.23 6.95 -8.85
N GLU A 19 -13.51 6.59 -7.60
CA GLU A 19 -13.71 7.55 -6.53
C GLU A 19 -12.42 8.31 -6.18
N LEU A 20 -11.27 7.63 -6.18
CA LEU A 20 -9.97 8.27 -5.94
C LEU A 20 -9.59 9.24 -7.07
N ILE A 21 -10.00 8.95 -8.30
CA ILE A 21 -9.89 9.87 -9.44
C ILE A 21 -10.75 11.12 -9.20
N ASN A 22 -11.98 10.96 -8.71
CA ASN A 22 -12.87 12.09 -8.36
C ASN A 22 -12.28 12.96 -7.25
N LEU A 23 -11.63 12.34 -6.25
CA LEU A 23 -10.94 13.02 -5.16
C LEU A 23 -9.64 13.73 -5.60
N LYS A 24 -9.25 13.64 -6.88
CA LYS A 24 -8.03 14.21 -7.45
C LYS A 24 -6.76 13.77 -6.70
N ALA A 25 -6.76 12.55 -6.17
CA ALA A 25 -5.60 12.02 -5.46
C ALA A 25 -4.41 11.80 -6.42
N ASN A 26 -3.22 12.16 -5.98
CA ASN A 26 -1.96 11.90 -6.70
C ASN A 26 -1.24 10.66 -6.19
N VAL A 27 -1.43 10.34 -4.91
CA VAL A 27 -0.82 9.22 -4.20
C VAL A 27 -1.94 8.54 -3.41
N VAL A 28 -2.06 7.22 -3.55
CA VAL A 28 -3.11 6.43 -2.89
C VAL A 28 -2.47 5.24 -2.19
N PHE A 29 -2.89 5.00 -0.95
CA PHE A 29 -2.55 3.81 -0.20
C PHE A 29 -3.77 2.88 -0.16
N VAL A 30 -3.60 1.65 -0.67
CA VAL A 30 -4.64 0.62 -0.68
C VAL A 30 -4.21 -0.53 0.22
N GLN A 31 -5.13 -1.03 1.06
CA GLN A 31 -4.93 -2.19 1.92
C GLN A 31 -5.87 -3.32 1.50
N GLU A 32 -5.66 -4.52 2.05
CA GLU A 32 -6.46 -5.73 1.74
C GLU A 32 -6.53 -6.05 0.25
N THR A 33 -5.42 -5.84 -0.49
CA THR A 33 -5.40 -6.08 -1.94
C THR A 33 -5.56 -7.57 -2.27
N HIS A 34 -5.09 -8.45 -1.37
CA HIS A 34 -5.19 -9.91 -1.49
C HIS A 34 -4.64 -10.45 -2.82
N ILE A 35 -3.55 -9.85 -3.30
CA ILE A 35 -2.94 -10.17 -4.59
C ILE A 35 -1.94 -11.29 -4.42
N GLY A 36 -2.22 -12.41 -5.07
CA GLY A 36 -1.28 -13.50 -5.20
C GLY A 36 -0.47 -13.46 -6.49
N PRO A 37 0.48 -14.39 -6.63
CA PRO A 37 1.32 -14.51 -7.83
C PRO A 37 0.55 -14.74 -9.14
N GLN A 38 -0.74 -15.11 -9.06
CA GLN A 38 -1.59 -15.36 -10.23
C GLN A 38 -2.52 -14.18 -10.55
N SER A 39 -2.47 -13.09 -9.79
CA SER A 39 -3.42 -11.96 -9.92
C SER A 39 -2.74 -10.59 -9.87
N TYR A 40 -1.42 -10.51 -10.04
CA TYR A 40 -0.67 -9.25 -9.96
C TYR A 40 -0.99 -8.30 -11.12
N GLU A 41 -1.37 -8.85 -12.27
CA GLU A 41 -1.71 -8.10 -13.48
C GLU A 41 -2.83 -7.07 -13.25
N VAL A 42 -3.71 -7.31 -12.28
CA VAL A 42 -4.80 -6.38 -11.92
C VAL A 42 -4.29 -5.03 -11.45
N LEU A 43 -3.18 -4.98 -10.69
CA LEU A 43 -2.59 -3.71 -10.26
C LEU A 43 -1.60 -3.13 -11.26
N GLU A 44 -0.93 -3.96 -12.04
CA GLU A 44 -0.01 -3.47 -13.07
C GLU A 44 -0.75 -2.84 -14.25
N SER A 45 -1.96 -3.32 -14.55
CA SER A 45 -2.77 -2.86 -15.68
C SER A 45 -3.64 -1.62 -15.39
N ILE A 46 -3.51 -1.00 -14.21
CA ILE A 46 -4.31 0.19 -13.87
C ILE A 46 -3.89 1.36 -14.75
N GLN A 47 -4.73 1.70 -15.72
CA GLN A 47 -4.45 2.79 -16.65
C GLN A 47 -4.29 4.14 -15.92
N GLY A 48 -3.19 4.84 -16.20
CA GLY A 48 -2.92 6.16 -15.61
C GLY A 48 -2.24 6.12 -14.24
N TRP A 49 -1.90 4.93 -13.73
CA TRP A 49 -1.26 4.77 -12.42
C TRP A 49 0.00 3.91 -12.51
N ARG A 50 0.98 4.25 -11.69
CA ARG A 50 2.13 3.41 -11.33
C ARG A 50 1.83 2.73 -10.01
N SER A 51 1.89 1.41 -9.96
CA SER A 51 1.59 0.63 -8.76
C SER A 51 2.84 0.00 -8.16
N PHE A 52 2.93 0.02 -6.83
CA PHE A 52 3.93 -0.68 -6.03
C PHE A 52 3.15 -1.50 -5.01
N PHE A 53 3.35 -2.81 -4.94
CA PHE A 53 2.47 -3.66 -4.14
C PHE A 53 3.17 -4.91 -3.66
N THR A 54 2.72 -5.42 -2.53
CA THR A 54 3.21 -6.69 -2.00
C THR A 54 2.47 -7.85 -2.66
N VAL A 55 3.21 -8.85 -3.15
CA VAL A 55 2.63 -10.11 -3.66
C VAL A 55 2.67 -11.16 -2.56
N HIS A 56 1.51 -11.53 -2.04
CA HIS A 56 1.39 -12.51 -0.94
C HIS A 56 0.25 -13.49 -1.16
N HIS A 57 0.18 -14.53 -0.33
CA HIS A 57 -0.85 -15.55 -0.50
C HIS A 57 -2.26 -14.89 -0.51
N PRO A 58 -3.13 -15.16 -1.51
CA PRO A 58 -4.41 -14.45 -1.73
C PRO A 58 -5.38 -14.40 -0.55
N ARG A 59 -5.17 -15.28 0.44
CA ARG A 59 -5.99 -15.42 1.65
C ARG A 59 -5.45 -14.67 2.86
N SER A 60 -4.31 -13.98 2.77
CA SER A 60 -3.54 -13.64 3.97
C SER A 60 -3.37 -12.14 4.24
N LYS A 61 -3.00 -11.30 3.25
CA LYS A 61 -2.76 -9.85 3.37
C LYS A 61 -2.50 -9.24 1.98
N GLY A 62 -2.35 -7.92 1.93
CA GLY A 62 -1.70 -7.23 0.82
C GLY A 62 -1.87 -5.72 0.89
N VAL A 63 -0.83 -4.97 0.55
CA VAL A 63 -0.86 -3.50 0.47
C VAL A 63 -0.33 -3.03 -0.88
N ALA A 64 -0.81 -1.89 -1.34
CA ALA A 64 -0.34 -1.23 -2.55
C ALA A 64 -0.25 0.29 -2.39
N ILE A 65 0.73 0.90 -3.05
CA ILE A 65 0.85 2.33 -3.24
C ILE A 65 0.66 2.61 -4.73
N LEU A 66 -0.33 3.43 -5.06
CA LEU A 66 -0.60 3.88 -6.43
C LEU A 66 -0.16 5.33 -6.56
N ILE A 67 0.62 5.63 -7.60
CA ILE A 67 1.10 6.97 -7.94
C ILE A 67 0.52 7.34 -9.30
N LYS A 68 -0.24 8.42 -9.36
CA LYS A 68 -0.83 8.90 -10.61
C LYS A 68 0.26 9.32 -11.60
N ASN A 69 0.15 8.91 -12.86
CA ASN A 69 1.22 9.03 -13.86
C ASN A 69 1.64 10.48 -14.13
N GLU A 70 0.70 11.43 -14.07
CA GLU A 70 0.94 12.87 -14.25
C GLU A 70 1.68 13.51 -13.07
N THR A 71 1.82 12.79 -11.95
CA THR A 71 2.57 13.27 -10.77
C THR A 71 4.06 13.31 -11.10
N ILE A 72 4.73 14.42 -10.73
CA ILE A 72 6.19 14.53 -10.83
C ILE A 72 6.82 13.59 -9.80
N PHE A 73 7.09 12.37 -10.24
CA PHE A 73 7.53 11.26 -9.40
C PHE A 73 8.80 10.62 -9.97
N ARG A 74 9.78 10.41 -9.08
CA ARG A 74 10.97 9.59 -9.35
C ARG A 74 11.08 8.51 -8.29
N HIS A 75 11.00 7.25 -8.73
CA HIS A 75 11.31 6.10 -7.89
C HIS A 75 12.80 6.05 -7.51
N ILE A 76 13.10 5.68 -6.28
CA ILE A 76 14.47 5.42 -5.82
C ILE A 76 14.63 3.92 -5.53
N CYS A 77 13.86 3.41 -4.58
CA CYS A 77 13.77 2.00 -4.23
C CYS A 77 12.49 1.76 -3.41
N HIS A 78 12.16 0.50 -3.15
CA HIS A 78 11.11 0.14 -2.21
C HIS A 78 11.47 -1.16 -1.51
N ASP A 79 10.96 -1.33 -0.29
CA ASP A 79 11.09 -2.53 0.52
C ASP A 79 9.71 -3.01 0.96
N GLU A 80 9.59 -4.32 1.14
CA GLU A 80 8.34 -4.97 1.47
C GLU A 80 8.52 -5.86 2.70
N ASP A 81 7.47 -5.94 3.53
CA ASP A 81 7.44 -6.93 4.61
C ASP A 81 7.24 -8.33 4.05
N TYR A 82 8.02 -9.29 4.55
CA TYR A 82 7.87 -10.70 4.19
C TYR A 82 6.47 -11.25 4.52
N SER A 83 5.75 -10.65 5.48
CA SER A 83 4.38 -11.07 5.79
C SER A 83 3.30 -10.37 4.97
N GLY A 84 3.65 -9.35 4.18
CA GLY A 84 2.70 -8.51 3.43
C GLY A 84 1.98 -7.46 4.26
N GLY A 85 2.52 -7.14 5.45
CA GLY A 85 1.92 -6.18 6.37
C GLY A 85 2.26 -4.72 6.07
N TYR A 86 3.31 -4.44 5.28
CA TYR A 86 3.63 -3.08 4.85
C TYR A 86 4.48 -3.07 3.57
N ILE A 87 4.47 -1.93 2.90
CA ILE A 87 5.40 -1.55 1.83
C ILE A 87 5.97 -0.16 2.15
N VAL A 88 7.29 -0.01 1.97
CA VAL A 88 8.02 1.26 2.13
C VAL A 88 8.55 1.68 0.78
N LEU A 89 8.12 2.83 0.28
CA LEU A 89 8.51 3.39 -1.00
C LEU A 89 9.36 4.65 -0.78
N PHE A 90 10.60 4.59 -1.23
CA PHE A 90 11.50 5.75 -1.28
C PHE A 90 11.40 6.40 -2.65
N CYS A 91 11.04 7.67 -2.66
CA CYS A 91 10.82 8.39 -3.90
C CYS A 91 11.13 9.87 -3.79
N ARG A 92 11.14 10.55 -4.94
CA ARG A 92 10.99 12.00 -4.99
C ARG A 92 9.64 12.37 -5.56
N LEU A 93 8.91 13.19 -4.82
CA LEU A 93 7.70 13.85 -5.28
C LEU A 93 7.99 15.34 -5.42
N TYR A 94 7.73 15.89 -6.60
CA TYR A 94 7.97 17.32 -6.91
C TYR A 94 9.40 17.77 -6.55
N GLY A 95 10.39 16.89 -6.71
CA GLY A 95 11.81 17.15 -6.42
C GLY A 95 12.25 16.92 -4.97
N GLN A 96 11.32 16.83 -4.03
CA GLN A 96 11.58 16.59 -2.61
C GLN A 96 11.62 15.09 -2.28
N LEU A 97 12.47 14.70 -1.32
CA LEU A 97 12.63 13.31 -0.89
C LEU A 97 11.49 12.90 0.05
N PHE A 98 10.82 11.80 -0.27
CA PHE A 98 9.75 11.20 0.51
C PHE A 98 10.03 9.72 0.81
N THR A 99 9.62 9.31 2.00
CA THR A 99 9.44 7.90 2.37
C THR A 99 7.95 7.68 2.60
N LEU A 100 7.31 6.96 1.70
CA LEU A 100 5.88 6.64 1.78
C LEU A 100 5.73 5.23 2.33
N VAL A 101 4.99 5.08 3.42
CA VAL A 101 4.79 3.80 4.10
C VAL A 101 3.30 3.50 4.12
N ASN A 102 2.91 2.42 3.47
CA ASN A 102 1.55 1.90 3.55
C ASN A 102 1.53 0.65 4.43
N VAL A 103 0.65 0.66 5.44
CA VAL A 103 0.56 -0.33 6.51
C VAL A 103 -0.79 -1.03 6.50
N TYR A 104 -0.77 -2.34 6.73
CA TYR A 104 -1.94 -3.16 7.04
C TYR A 104 -1.62 -4.13 8.18
N ASN A 105 -2.04 -3.76 9.39
CA ASN A 105 -1.78 -4.53 10.60
C ASN A 105 -2.88 -5.58 10.84
N HIS A 106 -2.74 -6.75 10.23
CA HIS A 106 -3.69 -7.83 10.49
C HIS A 106 -3.65 -8.25 11.97
N ARG A 107 -4.82 -8.38 12.62
CA ARG A 107 -4.97 -8.69 14.07
C ARG A 107 -4.16 -9.90 14.57
N ALA A 108 -3.90 -10.86 13.69
CA ALA A 108 -3.10 -12.05 13.99
C ALA A 108 -1.58 -11.78 14.12
N ASP A 109 -1.06 -10.69 13.55
CA ASP A 109 0.36 -10.35 13.55
C ASP A 109 0.66 -9.17 14.48
N ARG A 110 0.77 -9.47 15.77
CA ARG A 110 1.02 -8.48 16.81
C ARG A 110 2.40 -7.82 16.75
N ARG A 111 3.33 -8.34 15.94
CA ARG A 111 4.71 -7.84 15.87
C ARG A 111 4.98 -6.97 14.64
N MET A 112 4.02 -6.82 13.73
CA MET A 112 4.24 -6.09 12.49
C MET A 112 4.63 -4.63 12.73
N LEU A 113 3.92 -3.93 13.62
CA LEU A 113 4.24 -2.55 13.97
C LEU A 113 5.63 -2.40 14.61
N ASP A 114 6.06 -3.35 15.43
CA ASP A 114 7.41 -3.36 16.01
C ASP A 114 8.47 -3.57 14.92
N ARG A 115 8.23 -4.48 13.96
CA ARG A 115 9.13 -4.69 12.82
C ARG A 115 9.26 -3.41 11.99
N LEU A 116 8.14 -2.77 11.68
CA LEU A 116 8.12 -1.52 10.93
C LEU A 116 8.88 -0.42 11.67
N ARG A 117 8.60 -0.23 12.97
CA ARG A 117 9.32 0.74 13.81
C ARG A 117 10.82 0.50 13.80
N ASN A 118 11.25 -0.73 14.02
CA ASN A 118 12.67 -1.08 14.06
C ASN A 118 13.34 -0.84 12.70
N TYR A 119 12.67 -1.21 11.61
CA TYR A 119 13.12 -0.95 10.25
C TYR A 119 13.27 0.56 9.99
N LEU A 120 12.23 1.36 10.25
CA LEU A 120 12.27 2.82 10.05
C LEU A 120 13.35 3.51 10.88
N THR A 121 13.59 3.02 12.10
CA THR A 121 14.65 3.53 12.99
C THR A 121 16.04 3.20 12.43
N ALA A 122 16.23 1.98 11.91
CA ALA A 122 17.52 1.52 11.41
C ALA A 122 17.95 2.23 10.12
N ILE A 123 17.01 2.49 9.20
CA ILE A 123 17.31 3.13 7.91
C ILE A 123 17.58 4.64 8.02
N ASN A 124 17.23 5.26 9.15
CA ASN A 124 17.38 6.70 9.40
C ASN A 124 16.89 7.56 8.22
N THR A 125 15.58 7.46 7.93
CA THR A 125 14.95 8.07 6.75
C THR A 125 15.28 9.57 6.64
N LYS A 126 15.77 9.99 5.47
CA LYS A 126 15.95 11.41 5.16
C LYS A 126 14.72 11.92 4.38
N GLY A 127 14.34 13.19 4.62
CA GLY A 127 13.20 13.81 3.93
C GLY A 127 11.90 13.65 4.71
N VAL A 128 10.77 13.70 3.99
CA VAL A 128 9.44 13.63 4.59
C VAL A 128 9.00 12.18 4.71
N LEU A 129 8.71 11.75 5.94
CA LEU A 129 8.14 10.44 6.23
C LEU A 129 6.61 10.55 6.30
N VAL A 130 5.91 9.81 5.45
CA VAL A 130 4.45 9.69 5.46
C VAL A 130 4.10 8.23 5.74
N VAL A 131 3.49 7.98 6.90
CA VAL A 131 3.00 6.64 7.28
C VAL A 131 1.48 6.69 7.31
N GLY A 132 0.84 5.78 6.60
CA GLY A 132 -0.62 5.67 6.57
C GLY A 132 -1.07 4.24 6.29
N GLY A 133 -2.37 4.02 6.40
CA GLY A 133 -3.01 2.73 6.19
C GLY A 133 -3.84 2.30 7.39
N ASP A 134 -4.10 1.00 7.47
CA ASP A 134 -4.91 0.41 8.54
C ASP A 134 -4.00 -0.22 9.60
N PHE A 135 -3.87 0.48 10.73
CA PHE A 135 -3.10 0.02 11.88
C PHE A 135 -3.86 -0.98 12.76
N ASN A 136 -5.17 -1.14 12.56
CA ASN A 136 -6.04 -2.09 13.28
C ASN A 136 -5.75 -2.14 14.80
N THR A 137 -5.43 -0.97 15.35
CA THR A 137 -4.99 -0.75 16.72
C THR A 137 -5.66 0.52 17.21
N VAL A 138 -6.22 0.46 18.42
CA VAL A 138 -6.74 1.65 19.11
C VAL A 138 -5.53 2.50 19.50
N LEU A 139 -5.42 3.70 18.93
CA LEU A 139 -4.33 4.64 19.21
C LEU A 139 -4.43 5.24 20.61
N ASP A 140 -5.65 5.38 21.15
CA ASP A 140 -5.94 5.87 22.50
C ASP A 140 -7.06 5.03 23.14
N PRO A 141 -6.77 4.22 24.17
CA PRO A 141 -7.78 3.39 24.85
C PRO A 141 -8.77 4.20 25.71
N THR A 142 -8.63 5.52 25.80
CA THR A 142 -9.53 6.41 26.57
C THR A 142 -10.56 7.15 25.70
N PHE A 143 -10.48 6.99 24.38
CA PHE A 143 -11.51 7.44 23.43
C PHE A 143 -12.30 6.23 22.94
N ASP A 144 -13.23 5.74 23.77
CA ASP A 144 -14.34 4.85 23.40
C ASP A 144 -15.54 5.10 24.33
#